data_AF-A0A9P3L7P1-F1
#
_entry.id   AF-A0A9P3L7P1-F1
#
_cell.length_a   1.000
_cell.length_b   1.000
_cell.length_c   1.000
_cell.angle_alpha   90.00
_cell.angle_beta   90.00
_cell.angle_gamma   90.00
#
_symmetry.space_group_name_H-M   'P 1'
#
loop_
_entity.id
_entity.type
_entity.pdbx_description
1 polymer ?
#
loop_
_entity_poly.entity_id
_entity_poly.type
_entity_poly.pdbx_seq_one_letter_code
_entity_poly.pdbx_strand_id
1 'polypeptide(L)'
;MDRRRHHAESVQRAYDVQVRAGLEGAAKFTALGLGLAVLGHNTWPFFRRQTLAIKGFLVTGFGIFGLVTYAERALQKLEASERLREGALRKQARIELSQQGLVPTETAIAQWKDARARRLAEEAAQTQDAAAS
;
A
#
# COMPACT_ATOMS: atom_id res chain seq x y z
N MET A 1 3.41 18.67 17.60
CA MET A 1 2.54 17.50 17.78
C MET A 1 2.15 16.82 16.46
N ASP A 2 2.45 17.42 15.30
CA ASP A 2 2.13 16.84 13.97
C ASP A 2 2.79 15.50 13.63
N ARG A 3 4.06 15.27 14.01
CA ARG A 3 4.76 14.03 13.63
C ARG A 3 4.04 12.75 14.09
N ARG A 4 3.39 12.78 15.26
CA ARG A 4 2.61 11.63 15.75
C ARG A 4 1.33 11.43 14.96
N ARG A 5 0.65 12.51 14.55
CA ARG A 5 -0.56 12.45 13.72
C ARG A 5 -0.24 11.93 12.32
N HIS A 6 0.78 12.48 11.66
CA HIS A 6 1.22 11.99 10.36
C HIS A 6 1.69 10.52 10.40
N HIS A 7 2.36 10.11 11.47
CA HIS A 7 2.71 8.71 11.64
C HIS A 7 1.45 7.83 11.78
N ALA A 8 0.50 8.22 12.63
CA ALA A 8 -0.76 7.49 12.79
C ALA A 8 -1.55 7.40 11.47
N GLU A 9 -1.62 8.48 10.70
CA GLU A 9 -2.26 8.52 9.38
C GLU A 9 -1.57 7.58 8.38
N SER A 10 -0.23 7.55 8.36
CA SER A 10 0.51 6.65 7.48
C SER A 10 0.29 5.17 7.83
N VAL A 11 0.23 4.85 9.12
CA VAL A 11 -0.05 3.49 9.61
C VAL A 11 -1.48 3.09 9.27
N GLN A 12 -2.46 3.97 9.50
CA GLN A 12 -3.85 3.69 9.17
C GLN A 12 -4.03 3.45 7.67
N ARG A 13 -3.39 4.28 6.84
CA ARG A 13 -3.42 4.11 5.38
C ARG A 13 -2.83 2.78 4.94
N ALA A 14 -1.68 2.39 5.50
CA ALA A 14 -1.06 1.10 5.20
C ALA A 14 -1.97 -0.06 5.60
N TYR A 15 -2.58 0.02 6.79
CA TYR A 15 -3.54 -0.95 7.28
C TYR A 15 -4.76 -1.08 6.35
N ASP A 16 -5.39 0.02 5.96
CA ASP A 16 -6.59 0.00 5.10
C ASP A 16 -6.30 -0.64 3.73
N VAL A 17 -5.15 -0.33 3.15
CA VAL A 17 -4.69 -0.92 1.87
C VAL A 17 -4.45 -2.42 2.04
N GLN A 18 -3.78 -2.82 3.12
CA GLN A 18 -3.45 -4.21 3.42
C GLN A 18 -4.71 -5.05 3.67
N VAL A 19 -5.65 -4.54 4.46
CA VAL A 19 -6.93 -5.23 4.76
C VAL A 19 -7.75 -5.39 3.49
N ARG A 20 -7.91 -4.33 2.70
CA ARG A 20 -8.69 -4.39 1.46
C ARG A 20 -8.11 -5.41 0.49
N ALA A 21 -6.79 -5.38 0.26
CA ALA A 21 -6.13 -6.32 -0.63
C ALA A 21 -6.18 -7.75 -0.09
N GLY A 22 -5.96 -7.92 1.23
CA GLY A 22 -6.06 -9.22 1.88
C GLY A 22 -7.45 -9.84 1.71
N LEU A 23 -8.53 -9.09 1.98
CA LEU A 23 -9.90 -9.57 1.78
C LEU A 23 -10.17 -9.99 0.33
N GLU A 24 -9.68 -9.21 -0.63
CA GLU A 24 -9.77 -9.57 -2.05
C GLU A 24 -9.04 -10.88 -2.37
N GLY A 25 -7.80 -11.03 -1.87
CA GLY A 25 -7.01 -12.24 -2.03
C GLY A 25 -7.65 -13.46 -1.39
N ALA A 26 -8.17 -13.31 -0.17
CA ALA A 26 -8.86 -14.35 0.57
C ALA A 26 -10.11 -14.84 -0.18
N ALA A 27 -10.94 -13.92 -0.69
CA ALA A 27 -12.13 -14.26 -1.45
C ALA A 27 -11.78 -15.04 -2.73
N LYS A 28 -10.81 -14.55 -3.51
CA LYS A 28 -10.38 -15.20 -4.76
C LYS A 28 -9.84 -16.62 -4.52
N PHE A 29 -8.96 -16.78 -3.54
CA PHE A 29 -8.36 -18.09 -3.29
C PHE A 29 -9.31 -19.04 -2.56
N THR A 30 -10.24 -18.55 -1.74
CA THR A 30 -11.30 -19.39 -1.17
C THR A 30 -12.19 -19.93 -2.30
N ALA A 31 -12.58 -19.09 -3.26
CA ALA A 31 -13.33 -19.53 -4.43
C ALA A 31 -12.55 -20.57 -5.25
N LEU A 32 -11.24 -20.36 -5.44
CA LEU A 32 -10.35 -21.34 -6.09
C LEU A 32 -10.30 -22.67 -5.31
N GLY A 33 -10.09 -22.61 -4.00
CA GLY A 33 -10.04 -23.78 -3.12
C GLY A 33 -11.36 -24.56 -3.13
N LEU A 34 -12.50 -23.86 -3.10
CA LEU A 34 -13.82 -24.47 -3.25
C LEU A 34 -13.98 -25.15 -4.61
N GLY A 35 -13.60 -24.49 -5.69
CA GLY A 35 -13.63 -25.06 -7.04
C GLY A 35 -12.79 -26.35 -7.13
N LEU A 36 -11.58 -26.33 -6.58
CA LEU A 36 -10.70 -27.50 -6.53
C LEU A 36 -11.28 -28.62 -5.65
N ALA A 37 -11.89 -28.29 -4.51
CA ALA A 37 -12.53 -29.28 -3.64
C ALA A 37 -13.75 -29.94 -4.32
N VAL A 38 -14.58 -29.17 -5.04
CA VAL A 38 -15.72 -29.70 -5.78
C VAL A 38 -15.26 -30.58 -6.94
N LEU A 39 -14.26 -30.13 -7.71
CA LEU A 39 -13.69 -30.93 -8.79
C LEU A 39 -13.09 -32.23 -8.26
N GLY A 40 -12.24 -32.15 -7.24
CA GLY A 40 -11.62 -33.33 -6.63
C GLY A 40 -12.66 -34.31 -6.07
N HIS A 41 -13.78 -33.83 -5.53
CA HIS A 41 -14.85 -34.69 -5.03
C HIS A 41 -15.52 -35.50 -6.14
N ASN A 42 -15.69 -34.90 -7.32
CA ASN A 42 -16.39 -35.52 -8.45
C ASN A 42 -15.48 -36.37 -9.33
N THR A 43 -14.19 -36.04 -9.45
CA THR A 43 -13.27 -36.73 -10.35
C THR A 43 -12.42 -37.81 -9.68
N TRP A 44 -12.12 -37.67 -8.37
CA TRP A 44 -11.18 -38.57 -7.70
C TRP A 44 -11.83 -39.41 -6.58
N PRO A 45 -11.94 -40.74 -6.74
CA PRO A 45 -12.53 -41.62 -5.71
C PRO A 45 -11.83 -41.58 -4.35
N PHE A 46 -10.52 -41.31 -4.27
CA PHE A 46 -9.78 -41.18 -3.02
C PHE A 46 -10.17 -39.90 -2.26
N PHE A 47 -10.18 -38.75 -2.94
CA PHE A 47 -10.57 -37.47 -2.35
C PHE A 47 -12.07 -37.44 -1.97
N ARG A 48 -12.91 -38.15 -2.74
CA ARG A 48 -14.33 -38.32 -2.42
C ARG A 48 -14.54 -38.94 -1.04
N ARG A 49 -13.74 -39.96 -0.69
CA ARG A 49 -13.77 -40.69 0.60
C ARG A 49 -13.24 -39.89 1.80
N GLN A 50 -12.54 -38.77 1.56
CA GLN A 50 -12.03 -37.91 2.64
C GLN A 50 -13.17 -37.17 3.36
N THR A 51 -12.95 -36.89 4.65
CA THR A 51 -13.94 -36.21 5.51
C THR A 51 -14.18 -34.77 5.06
N LEU A 52 -15.35 -34.22 5.40
CA LEU A 52 -15.66 -32.82 5.16
C LEU A 52 -14.69 -31.88 5.91
N ALA A 53 -14.21 -32.29 7.08
CA ALA A 53 -13.23 -31.54 7.86
C ALA A 53 -11.91 -31.32 7.09
N ILE A 54 -11.37 -32.36 6.45
CA ILE A 54 -10.13 -32.26 5.65
C ILE A 54 -10.35 -31.33 4.46
N LYS A 55 -11.50 -31.43 3.78
CA LYS A 55 -11.84 -30.58 2.64
C LYS A 55 -11.96 -29.11 3.05
N GLY A 56 -12.67 -28.84 4.15
CA GLY A 56 -12.78 -27.51 4.74
C GLY A 56 -11.41 -26.94 5.13
N PHE A 57 -10.57 -27.75 5.78
CA PHE A 57 -9.20 -27.34 6.13
C PHE A 57 -8.39 -26.92 4.90
N LEU A 58 -8.45 -27.70 3.81
CA LEU A 58 -7.76 -27.35 2.56
C LEU A 58 -8.28 -26.02 1.99
N VAL A 59 -9.60 -25.85 1.88
CA VAL A 59 -10.22 -24.61 1.38
C VAL A 59 -9.80 -23.40 2.22
N THR A 60 -9.82 -23.52 3.54
CA THR A 60 -9.36 -22.46 4.45
C THR A 60 -7.88 -22.16 4.26
N GLY A 61 -7.05 -23.18 4.03
CA GLY A 61 -5.63 -23.00 3.69
C GLY A 61 -5.41 -22.16 2.43
N PHE A 62 -6.19 -22.41 1.37
CA PHE A 62 -6.18 -21.55 0.18
C PHE A 62 -6.59 -20.11 0.53
N GLY A 63 -7.67 -19.93 1.31
CA GLY A 63 -8.12 -18.61 1.74
C GLY A 63 -7.06 -17.82 2.50
N ILE A 64 -6.41 -18.44 3.48
CA ILE A 64 -5.31 -17.84 4.27
C ILE A 64 -4.12 -17.50 3.37
N PHE A 65 -3.75 -18.40 2.44
CA PHE A 65 -2.68 -18.14 1.50
C PHE A 65 -2.96 -16.91 0.62
N GLY A 66 -4.19 -16.79 0.10
CA GLY A 66 -4.63 -15.64 -0.68
C GLY A 66 -4.63 -14.35 0.15
N LEU A 67 -5.15 -14.42 1.38
CA LEU A 67 -5.19 -13.30 2.33
C LEU A 67 -3.79 -12.70 2.53
N VAL A 68 -2.83 -13.53 2.94
CA VAL A 68 -1.48 -13.09 3.31
C VAL A 68 -0.73 -12.58 2.08
N THR A 69 -0.77 -13.31 0.97
CA THR A 69 0.00 -12.97 -0.24
C THR A 69 -0.45 -11.64 -0.85
N TYR A 70 -1.76 -11.37 -0.88
CA TYR A 70 -2.27 -10.10 -1.42
C TYR A 70 -2.03 -8.94 -0.47
N ALA A 71 -2.21 -9.15 0.84
CA ALA A 71 -1.91 -8.16 1.87
C ALA A 71 -0.45 -7.70 1.77
N GLU A 72 0.49 -8.65 1.75
CA GLU A 72 1.93 -8.39 1.66
C GLU A 72 2.29 -7.64 0.36
N ARG A 73 1.77 -8.12 -0.78
CA ARG A 73 2.02 -7.48 -2.07
C ARG A 73 1.52 -6.04 -2.12
N ALA A 74 0.37 -5.76 -1.51
CA ALA A 74 -0.19 -4.41 -1.48
C ALA A 74 0.65 -3.47 -0.61
N LEU A 75 1.13 -3.95 0.53
CA LEU A 75 2.03 -3.20 1.40
C LEU A 75 3.36 -2.89 0.70
N GLN A 76 4.00 -3.89 0.11
CA GLN A 76 5.24 -3.71 -0.64
C GLN A 76 5.06 -2.73 -1.81
N LYS A 77 3.92 -2.78 -2.52
CA LYS A 77 3.61 -1.83 -3.58
C LYS A 77 3.45 -0.41 -3.05
N LEU A 78 2.82 -0.24 -1.90
CA LEU A 78 2.68 1.06 -1.24
C LEU A 78 4.07 1.62 -0.89
N GLU A 79 4.90 0.84 -0.20
CA GLU A 79 6.25 1.24 0.17
C GLU A 79 7.13 1.55 -1.06
N ALA A 80 7.05 0.73 -2.11
CA ALA A 80 7.77 0.98 -3.36
C ALA A 80 7.34 2.31 -3.99
N SER A 81 6.03 2.61 -3.97
CA SER A 81 5.51 3.89 -4.48
C SER A 81 6.01 5.09 -3.66
N GLU A 82 6.12 4.94 -2.34
CA GLU A 82 6.63 5.98 -1.44
C GLU A 82 8.13 6.20 -1.65
N ARG A 83 8.92 5.13 -1.76
CA ARG A 83 10.36 5.21 -2.09
C ARG A 83 10.60 5.91 -3.42
N LEU A 84 9.80 5.61 -4.45
CA LEU A 84 9.89 6.28 -5.75
C LEU A 84 9.54 7.77 -5.66
N ARG A 85 8.48 8.12 -4.91
CA ARG A 85 8.10 9.53 -4.67
C ARG A 85 9.20 10.28 -3.94
N GLU A 86 9.72 9.72 -2.85
CA GLU A 86 10.81 10.34 -2.10
C GLU A 86 12.08 10.49 -2.94
N GLY A 87 12.43 9.47 -3.74
CA GLY A 87 13.57 9.50 -4.64
C GLY A 87 13.45 10.60 -5.70
N ALA A 88 12.27 10.73 -6.32
CA ALA A 88 11.99 11.80 -7.27
C ALA A 88 12.10 13.19 -6.61
N LEU A 89 11.57 13.33 -5.40
CA LEU A 89 11.60 14.58 -4.66
C LEU A 89 13.03 14.98 -4.25
N ARG A 90 13.85 14.01 -3.80
CA ARG A 90 15.28 14.22 -3.52
C ARG A 90 16.04 14.60 -4.79
N LYS A 91 15.76 13.95 -5.93
CA LYS A 91 16.37 14.30 -7.22
C LYS A 91 16.03 15.74 -7.62
N GLN A 92 14.77 16.14 -7.48
CA GLN A 92 14.35 17.51 -7.76
C GLN A 92 15.04 18.52 -6.84
N ALA A 93 15.09 18.25 -5.53
CA ALA A 93 15.78 19.10 -4.57
C ALA A 93 17.25 19.31 -4.95
N ARG A 94 17.96 18.24 -5.33
CA ARG A 94 19.36 18.33 -5.75
C ARG A 94 19.56 19.23 -6.96
N ILE A 95 18.67 19.15 -7.96
CA ILE A 95 18.74 19.96 -9.17
C ILE A 95 18.51 21.44 -8.81
N GLU A 96 17.43 21.75 -8.09
CA GLU A 96 17.09 23.14 -7.75
C GLU A 96 18.12 23.79 -6.83
N LEU A 97 18.64 23.06 -5.84
CA LEU A 97 19.71 23.56 -4.97
C LEU A 97 20.99 23.83 -5.76
N SER A 98 21.35 22.94 -6.69
CA SER A 98 22.54 23.14 -7.53
C SER A 98 22.40 24.36 -8.46
N GLN A 99 21.20 24.62 -8.98
CA GLN A 99 20.92 25.82 -9.79
C GLN A 99 21.04 27.11 -8.98
N GLN A 100 20.78 27.05 -7.67
CA GLN A 100 20.95 28.16 -6.74
C GLN A 100 22.40 28.30 -6.24
N GLY A 101 23.34 27.48 -6.74
CA GLY A 101 24.73 27.46 -6.28
C GLY A 101 24.92 26.86 -4.89
N LEU A 102 23.89 26.19 -4.35
CA LEU A 102 23.92 25.58 -3.02
C LEU A 102 24.35 24.11 -3.11
N VAL A 103 25.17 23.68 -2.14
CA VAL A 103 25.58 22.27 -2.03
C VAL A 103 24.40 21.45 -1.47
N PRO A 104 23.97 20.39 -2.17
CA PRO A 104 22.79 19.60 -1.79
C PRO A 104 23.12 18.64 -0.63
N THR A 105 23.27 19.19 0.56
CA THR A 105 23.39 18.45 1.81
C THR A 105 22.02 17.98 2.31
N GLU A 106 21.98 16.97 3.20
CA GLU A 106 20.72 16.49 3.80
C GLU A 106 19.95 17.62 4.50
N THR A 107 20.66 18.54 5.18
CA THR A 107 20.06 19.72 5.81
C THR A 107 19.46 20.68 4.78
N ALA A 108 20.16 20.95 3.68
CA ALA A 108 19.66 21.81 2.61
C ALA A 108 18.43 21.21 1.91
N ILE A 109 18.43 19.88 1.71
CA ILE A 109 17.26 19.16 1.16
C ILE A 109 16.07 19.24 2.12
N ALA A 110 16.30 19.11 3.43
CA ALA A 110 15.24 19.26 4.43
C ALA A 110 14.65 20.68 4.42
N GLN A 111 15.50 21.71 4.43
CA GLN A 111 15.06 23.11 4.34
C GLN A 111 14.31 23.40 3.04
N TRP A 112 14.77 22.84 1.92
CA TRP A 112 14.09 22.96 0.64
C TRP A 112 12.69 22.32 0.66
N LYS A 113 12.53 21.16 1.31
CA LYS A 113 11.22 20.51 1.50
C LYS A 113 10.27 21.39 2.31
N ASP A 114 10.74 21.95 3.42
CA ASP A 114 9.95 22.82 4.28
C ASP A 114 9.55 24.13 3.57
N ALA A 115 10.47 24.71 2.78
CA ALA A 115 10.19 25.90 1.99
C ALA A 115 9.19 25.60 0.86
N ARG A 116 9.29 24.43 0.22
CA ARG A 116 8.33 23.98 -0.80
C ARG A 116 6.94 23.73 -0.20
N ALA A 117 6.87 23.10 0.97
CA ALA A 117 5.60 22.84 1.66
C ALA A 117 4.87 24.15 2.02
N ARG A 118 5.62 25.17 2.50
CA ARG A 118 5.08 26.51 2.77
C ARG A 118 4.53 27.18 1.52
N ARG A 119 5.30 27.20 0.42
CA ARG A 119 4.85 27.78 -0.86
C ARG A 119 3.56 27.13 -1.37
N LEU A 120 3.47 25.81 -1.32
CA LEU A 120 2.26 25.09 -1.74
C LEU A 120 1.04 25.39 -0.86
N ALA A 121 1.24 25.59 0.45
CA ALA A 121 0.15 25.97 1.36
C ALA A 121 -0.35 27.40 1.10
N GLU A 122 0.57 28.33 0.83
CA GLU A 122 0.25 29.72 0.46
C GLU A 122 -0.48 29.78 -0.87
N GLU A 123 -0.03 29.05 -1.89
CA GLU A 123 -0.69 28.93 -3.20
C GLU A 123 -2.11 28.35 -3.07
N ALA A 124 -2.29 27.33 -2.23
CA ALA A 124 -3.60 26.73 -1.98
C ALA A 124 -4.57 27.70 -1.29
N ALA A 125 -4.09 28.48 -0.32
CA ALA A 125 -4.88 29.52 0.36
C ALA A 125 -5.29 30.63 -0.62
N GLN A 126 -4.35 31.12 -1.44
CA GLN A 126 -4.62 32.13 -2.46
C GLN A 126 -5.63 31.64 -3.52
N THR A 127 -5.54 30.38 -3.92
CA THR A 127 -6.48 29.77 -4.87
C THR A 127 -7.89 29.66 -4.27
N GLN A 128 -8.00 29.34 -2.97
CA GLN A 128 -9.29 29.31 -2.28
C GLN A 128 -9.92 30.69 -2.15
N ASP A 129 -9.13 31.71 -1.78
CA ASP A 129 -9.63 33.08 -1.67
C ASP A 129 -10.07 33.65 -3.03
N ALA A 130 -9.33 33.34 -4.10
CA ALA A 130 -9.70 33.72 -5.46
C ALA A 130 -10.94 32.99 -6.00
N ALA A 131 -11.23 31.77 -5.53
CA ALA A 131 -12.43 31.02 -5.91
C ALA A 131 -13.67 31.39 -5.07
N ALA A 132 -13.48 32.05 -3.92
CA ALA A 132 -14.54 32.54 -3.05
C ALA A 132 -14.95 34.00 -3.34
N SER A 133 -14.22 34.68 -4.22
CA SER A 133 -14.46 36.05 -4.70
C SER A 133 -15.22 36.06 -6.02
#